data_AF-A0A1Y4BBQ1-F1
#
_entry.id   AF-A0A1Y4BBQ1-F1
#
_cell.length_a   1.000
_cell.length_b   1.000
_cell.length_c   1.000
_cell.angle_alpha   90.00
_cell.angle_beta   90.00
_cell.angle_gamma   90.00
#
_symmetry.space_group_name_H-M   'P 1'
#
loop_
_entity.id
_entity.type
_entity.pdbx_description
1 polymer ?
#
loop_
_entity_poly.entity_id
_entity_poly.type
_entity_poly.pdbx_seq_one_letter_code
_entity_poly.pdbx_strand_id
1 'polypeptide(L)'
;MQEKSQNWTRGVVKVLTVGGAAALGLAAVAFVFALVSHGLDWKTGLDWARKLTLLVGALMLITGGCGLLVSGRDRPSGTMTPHEDDTFRMFWHEIGMPWGAAVSLASVDFLVVGTLVDLLYFSVAG
;
A
#
# COMPACT_ATOMS: atom_id res chain seq x y z
N MET A 1 -23.83 -11.94 -13.84
CA MET A 1 -22.35 -11.99 -13.99
C MET A 1 -21.72 -10.61 -14.17
N GLN A 2 -22.28 -9.72 -15.01
CA GLN A 2 -21.75 -8.36 -15.22
C GLN A 2 -21.71 -7.49 -13.93
N GLU A 3 -22.73 -7.58 -13.08
CA GLU A 3 -22.83 -6.77 -11.86
C GLU A 3 -21.73 -7.09 -10.82
N LYS A 4 -21.38 -8.38 -10.65
CA LYS A 4 -20.28 -8.83 -9.78
C LYS A 4 -18.92 -8.35 -10.29
N SER A 5 -18.72 -8.33 -11.61
CA SER A 5 -17.50 -7.82 -12.24
C SER A 5 -17.36 -6.31 -12.07
N GLN A 6 -18.45 -5.54 -12.22
CA GLN A 6 -18.46 -4.09 -12.02
C GLN A 6 -18.18 -3.68 -10.57
N ASN A 7 -18.69 -4.42 -9.59
CA ASN A 7 -18.42 -4.13 -8.19
C ASN A 7 -16.96 -4.42 -7.82
N TRP A 8 -16.39 -5.49 -8.37
CA TRP A 8 -14.99 -5.83 -8.17
C TRP A 8 -14.04 -4.79 -8.79
N THR A 9 -14.29 -4.34 -10.03
CA THR A 9 -13.46 -3.30 -10.66
C THR A 9 -13.54 -1.97 -9.92
N ARG A 10 -14.71 -1.58 -9.42
CA ARG A 10 -14.85 -0.39 -8.55
C ARG A 10 -14.03 -0.53 -7.26
N GLY A 11 -14.03 -1.71 -6.65
CA GLY A 11 -13.19 -2.00 -5.49
C GLY A 11 -11.70 -1.81 -5.82
N VAL A 12 -11.22 -2.40 -6.91
CA VAL A 12 -9.82 -2.26 -7.36
C VAL A 12 -9.44 -0.79 -7.56
N VAL A 13 -10.27 -0.02 -8.26
CA VAL A 13 -10.02 1.41 -8.48
C VAL A 13 -9.95 2.19 -7.16
N LYS A 14 -10.87 1.93 -6.22
CA LYS A 14 -10.84 2.58 -4.90
C LYS A 14 -9.54 2.26 -4.15
N VAL A 15 -9.12 1.00 -4.15
CA VAL A 15 -7.87 0.58 -3.49
C VAL A 15 -6.67 1.28 -4.10
N LEU A 16 -6.57 1.30 -5.43
CA LEU A 16 -5.45 1.95 -6.12
C LEU A 16 -5.44 3.48 -5.89
N THR A 17 -6.62 4.09 -5.76
CA THR A 17 -6.71 5.53 -5.49
C THR A 17 -6.22 5.85 -4.08
N VAL A 18 -6.67 5.08 -3.08
CA VAL A 18 -6.27 5.27 -1.67
C VAL A 18 -4.80 4.85 -1.46
N GLY A 19 -4.38 3.73 -2.05
CA GLY A 19 -3.01 3.24 -2.04
C GLY A 19 -2.05 4.21 -2.71
N GLY A 20 -2.40 4.74 -3.88
CA GLY A 20 -1.66 5.79 -4.56
C GLY A 20 -1.52 7.07 -3.73
N ALA A 21 -2.61 7.54 -3.13
CA ALA A 21 -2.56 8.71 -2.24
C ALA A 21 -1.65 8.46 -1.02
N ALA A 22 -1.73 7.27 -0.42
CA ALA A 22 -0.88 6.89 0.71
C ALA A 22 0.60 6.76 0.30
N ALA A 23 0.89 6.18 -0.86
CA ALA A 23 2.24 6.03 -1.39
C ALA A 23 2.89 7.39 -1.68
N LEU A 24 2.16 8.31 -2.33
CA LEU A 24 2.61 9.68 -2.55
C LEU A 24 2.81 10.44 -1.24
N GLY A 25 1.89 10.27 -0.28
CA GLY A 25 2.01 10.85 1.06
C GLY A 25 3.27 10.38 1.77
N LEU A 26 3.53 9.07 1.80
CA LEU A 26 4.75 8.50 2.38
C LEU A 26 6.00 9.03 1.68
N ALA A 27 6.02 9.03 0.35
CA ALA A 27 7.16 9.51 -0.43
C ALA A 27 7.47 10.98 -0.11
N ALA A 28 6.45 11.84 -0.09
CA ALA A 28 6.61 13.27 0.19
C ALA A 28 7.09 13.52 1.63
N VAL A 29 6.51 12.84 2.62
CA VAL A 29 6.91 12.98 4.02
C VAL A 29 8.35 12.49 4.23
N ALA A 30 8.70 11.32 3.70
CA ALA A 30 10.05 10.77 3.75
C ALA A 30 11.07 11.71 3.09
N PHE A 31 10.71 12.23 1.91
CA PHE A 31 11.52 13.18 1.17
C PHE A 31 11.80 14.45 1.98
N VAL A 32 10.76 15.12 2.47
CA VAL A 32 10.89 16.38 3.22
C VAL A 32 11.67 16.15 4.52
N PHE A 33 11.39 15.07 5.24
CA PHE A 33 12.10 14.74 6.46
C PHE A 33 13.60 14.55 6.22
N ALA A 34 13.97 13.74 5.22
CA ALA A 34 15.37 13.48 4.88
C ALA A 34 16.06 14.74 4.35
N LEU A 35 15.39 15.53 3.52
CA LEU A 35 15.88 16.79 2.99
C LEU A 35 16.23 17.77 4.12
N VAL A 36 15.32 17.97 5.08
CA VAL A 36 15.53 18.91 6.19
C VAL A 36 16.60 18.40 7.16
N SER A 37 16.59 17.11 7.48
CA SER A 37 17.55 16.52 8.44
C SER A 37 19.00 16.46 7.92
N HIS A 38 19.20 16.46 6.60
CA HIS A 38 20.52 16.34 5.97
C HIS A 38 20.99 17.63 5.28
N GLY A 39 20.48 18.79 5.71
CA GLY A 39 20.98 20.09 5.24
C GLY A 39 20.56 20.47 3.82
N LEU A 40 19.34 20.10 3.42
CA LEU A 40 18.75 20.36 2.10
C LEU A 40 19.42 19.61 0.94
N ASP A 41 20.03 18.46 1.22
CA ASP A 41 20.53 17.58 0.16
C ASP A 41 19.39 16.83 -0.56
N TRP A 42 19.13 17.25 -1.80
CA TRP A 42 18.11 16.69 -2.67
C TRP A 42 18.32 15.19 -2.96
N LYS A 43 19.58 14.75 -3.10
CA LYS A 43 19.89 13.34 -3.39
C LYS A 43 19.51 12.48 -2.20
N THR A 44 19.85 12.89 -0.99
CA THR A 44 19.45 12.18 0.23
C THR A 44 17.93 12.14 0.41
N GLY A 45 17.23 13.25 0.11
CA GLY A 45 15.77 13.28 0.11
C GLY A 45 15.14 12.21 -0.79
N LEU A 46 15.55 12.16 -2.06
CA LEU A 46 15.05 11.18 -3.03
C LEU A 46 15.43 9.74 -2.66
N ASP A 47 16.63 9.51 -2.12
CA ASP A 47 17.09 8.17 -1.70
C ASP A 47 16.21 7.60 -0.57
N TRP A 48 15.86 8.42 0.42
CA TRP A 48 14.97 8.01 1.50
C TRP A 48 13.54 7.73 1.02
N ALA A 49 12.99 8.62 0.19
CA ALA A 49 11.66 8.43 -0.38
C ALA A 49 11.58 7.13 -1.18
N ARG A 50 12.58 6.85 -2.03
CA ARG A 50 12.72 5.58 -2.77
C ARG A 50 12.78 4.38 -1.82
N LYS A 51 13.71 4.39 -0.87
CA LYS A 51 13.95 3.24 0.02
C LYS A 51 12.70 2.89 0.82
N LEU A 52 12.03 3.88 1.40
CA LEU A 52 10.85 3.66 2.23
C LEU A 52 9.64 3.21 1.42
N THR A 53 9.38 3.80 0.25
CA THR A 53 8.27 3.36 -0.61
C THR A 53 8.46 1.93 -1.11
N LEU A 54 9.66 1.57 -1.58
CA LEU A 54 9.97 0.21 -2.02
C LEU A 54 9.88 -0.80 -0.86
N LEU A 55 10.42 -0.45 0.32
CA LEU A 55 10.38 -1.30 1.50
C LEU A 55 8.93 -1.54 1.96
N VAL A 56 8.14 -0.48 2.10
CA VAL A 56 6.74 -0.57 2.53
C VAL A 56 5.93 -1.34 1.48
N GLY A 57 6.14 -1.09 0.19
CA GLY A 57 5.52 -1.86 -0.88
C GLY A 57 5.83 -3.35 -0.79
N ALA A 58 7.10 -3.72 -0.61
CA ALA A 58 7.49 -5.13 -0.45
C ALA A 58 6.85 -5.78 0.79
N LEU A 59 6.84 -5.09 1.93
CA LEU A 59 6.20 -5.57 3.16
C LEU A 59 4.69 -5.74 2.99
N MET A 60 4.02 -4.80 2.32
CA MET A 60 2.59 -4.89 2.00
C MET A 60 2.31 -6.06 1.07
N LEU A 61 3.15 -6.31 0.07
CA LEU A 61 2.98 -7.43 -0.84
C LEU A 61 3.08 -8.78 -0.11
N ILE A 62 4.09 -8.93 0.76
CA ILE A 62 4.28 -10.14 1.58
C ILE A 62 3.10 -10.33 2.54
N THR A 63 2.74 -9.28 3.29
CA THR A 63 1.65 -9.36 4.29
C THR A 63 0.29 -9.59 3.64
N GLY A 64 0.00 -8.93 2.52
CA GLY A 64 -1.21 -9.17 1.72
C GLY A 64 -1.25 -10.59 1.14
N GLY A 65 -0.12 -11.10 0.64
CA GLY A 65 0.02 -12.46 0.15
C GLY A 65 -0.22 -13.50 1.25
N CYS A 66 0.41 -13.34 2.41
CA CYS A 66 0.11 -14.14 3.61
C CYS A 66 -1.37 -14.04 4.00
N GLY A 67 -1.95 -12.83 3.93
CA GLY A 67 -3.35 -12.58 4.22
C GLY A 67 -4.32 -13.30 3.29
N LEU A 68 -3.97 -13.44 2.02
CA LEU A 68 -4.72 -14.23 1.05
C LEU A 68 -4.69 -15.73 1.40
N LEU A 69 -3.52 -16.25 1.79
CA LEU A 69 -3.36 -17.65 2.19
C LEU A 69 -4.11 -17.99 3.48
N VAL A 70 -4.20 -17.04 4.42
CA VAL A 70 -4.89 -17.22 5.70
C VAL A 70 -6.40 -16.98 5.57
N SER A 71 -6.84 -16.00 4.78
CA SER A 71 -8.27 -15.68 4.63
C SER A 71 -9.06 -16.74 3.84
N GLY A 72 -8.37 -17.64 3.13
CA GLY A 72 -8.97 -18.83 2.52
C GLY A 72 -9.11 -20.04 3.45
N ARG A 73 -8.57 -19.98 4.69
CA ARG A 73 -8.85 -20.97 5.74
C ARG A 73 -10.05 -20.51 6.54
N ASP A 74 -11.17 -21.21 6.40
CA ASP A 74 -12.36 -21.01 7.24
C ASP A 74 -11.95 -20.93 8.72
N ARG A 75 -12.11 -19.74 9.31
CA ARG A 75 -11.89 -19.53 10.74
C ARG A 75 -13.10 -20.17 11.44
N PRO A 76 -12.91 -21.15 12.34
CA PRO A 76 -14.04 -21.81 13.00
C PRO A 76 -14.87 -20.76 13.74
N SER A 77 -16.19 -20.84 13.54
CA SER A 77 -17.23 -19.91 13.96
C SER A 77 -17.48 -19.87 15.47
N GLY A 78 -16.43 -19.73 16.29
CA GLY A 78 -16.49 -20.10 17.70
C GLY A 78 -16.37 -18.99 18.74
N THR A 79 -15.60 -17.92 18.51
CA THR A 79 -15.27 -16.98 19.59
C THR A 79 -15.00 -15.58 19.05
N MET A 80 -16.03 -14.75 19.00
CA MET A 80 -15.95 -13.35 18.60
C MET A 80 -16.03 -12.47 19.84
N THR A 81 -14.87 -12.03 20.34
CA THR A 81 -14.79 -10.79 21.13
C THR A 81 -14.63 -9.62 20.14
N PRO A 82 -15.33 -8.49 20.34
CA PRO A 82 -15.22 -7.33 19.47
C PRO A 82 -13.87 -6.66 19.73
N HIS A 83 -12.85 -7.12 19.00
CA HIS A 83 -11.54 -6.49 18.94
C HIS A 83 -11.38 -5.77 17.60
N GLU A 84 -10.51 -4.77 17.56
CA GLU A 84 -10.20 -3.80 16.49
C GLU A 84 -10.17 -4.32 15.04
N ASP A 85 -10.11 -5.64 14.86
CA ASP A 85 -10.33 -6.36 13.60
C ASP A 85 -11.64 -5.95 12.89
N ASP A 86 -12.69 -5.55 13.61
CA ASP A 86 -13.97 -5.19 13.00
C ASP A 86 -13.92 -3.87 12.21
N THR A 87 -13.17 -2.85 12.67
CA THR A 87 -13.02 -1.58 11.92
C THR A 87 -12.23 -1.80 10.65
N PHE A 88 -11.16 -2.59 10.73
CA PHE A 88 -10.31 -2.92 9.59
C PHE A 88 -11.09 -3.79 8.59
N ARG A 89 -11.84 -4.78 9.08
CA ARG A 89 -12.73 -5.61 8.24
C ARG A 89 -13.86 -4.78 7.62
N MET A 90 -14.44 -3.84 8.35
CA MET A 90 -15.53 -2.98 7.88
C MET A 90 -15.05 -2.05 6.75
N PHE A 91 -13.86 -1.47 6.87
CA PHE A 91 -13.23 -0.70 5.79
C PHE A 91 -13.03 -1.53 4.51
N TRP A 92 -12.48 -2.75 4.64
CA TRP A 92 -12.27 -3.63 3.49
C TRP A 92 -13.56 -4.22 2.91
N HIS A 93 -14.58 -4.43 3.76
CA HIS A 93 -15.92 -4.81 3.35
C HIS A 93 -16.57 -3.71 2.50
N GLU A 94 -16.39 -2.43 2.87
CA GLU A 94 -16.89 -1.28 2.10
C GLU A 94 -16.17 -1.10 0.75
N ILE A 95 -14.91 -1.55 0.68
CA ILE A 95 -14.14 -1.65 -0.56
C ILE A 95 -14.58 -2.84 -1.43
N GLY A 96 -15.26 -3.84 -0.85
CA GLY A 96 -15.78 -5.00 -1.57
C GLY A 96 -14.71 -6.03 -1.97
N MET A 97 -13.57 -6.05 -1.28
CA MET A 97 -12.48 -7.02 -1.51
C MET A 97 -11.93 -7.59 -0.20
N PRO A 98 -11.40 -8.82 -0.22
CA PRO A 98 -10.70 -9.36 0.94
C PRO A 98 -9.45 -8.53 1.22
N TRP A 99 -9.20 -8.26 2.51
CA TRP A 99 -8.11 -7.38 2.96
C TRP A 99 -6.75 -7.79 2.37
N GLY A 100 -6.46 -9.09 2.28
CA GLY A 100 -5.21 -9.59 1.70
C GLY A 100 -5.04 -9.16 0.24
N ALA A 101 -6.09 -9.29 -0.58
CA ALA A 101 -6.06 -8.84 -1.98
C ALA A 101 -5.88 -7.33 -2.07
N ALA A 102 -6.52 -6.61 -1.18
CA ALA A 102 -6.56 -5.16 -1.22
C ALA A 102 -5.23 -4.54 -0.74
N VAL A 103 -4.59 -5.11 0.29
CA VAL A 103 -3.22 -4.75 0.71
C VAL A 103 -2.22 -5.12 -0.38
N SER A 104 -2.36 -6.28 -1.02
CA SER A 104 -1.51 -6.65 -2.17
C SER A 104 -1.70 -5.72 -3.35
N LEU A 105 -2.92 -5.26 -3.65
CA LEU A 105 -3.16 -4.28 -4.70
C LEU A 105 -2.56 -2.92 -4.34
N ALA A 106 -2.77 -2.43 -3.13
CA ALA A 106 -2.18 -1.18 -2.66
C ALA A 106 -0.64 -1.23 -2.70
N SER A 107 -0.02 -2.39 -2.45
CA SER A 107 1.43 -2.55 -2.54
C SER A 107 1.99 -2.19 -3.92
N VAL A 108 1.21 -2.39 -4.98
CA VAL A 108 1.59 -2.02 -6.35
C VAL A 108 1.81 -0.52 -6.46
N ASP A 109 0.96 0.30 -5.83
CA ASP A 109 1.10 1.75 -5.86
C ASP A 109 2.42 2.19 -5.19
N PHE A 110 2.76 1.60 -4.05
CA PHE A 110 4.00 1.88 -3.34
C PHE A 110 5.23 1.48 -4.15
N LEU A 111 5.18 0.32 -4.82
CA LEU A 111 6.26 -0.14 -5.69
C LEU A 111 6.39 0.76 -6.92
N VAL A 112 5.29 1.12 -7.59
CA VAL A 112 5.30 2.01 -8.75
C VAL A 112 5.83 3.39 -8.38
N VAL A 113 5.33 4.00 -7.30
CA VAL A 113 5.82 5.30 -6.82
C VAL A 113 7.31 5.20 -6.46
N GLY A 114 7.72 4.14 -5.76
CA GLY A 114 9.13 3.93 -5.43
C GLY A 114 10.03 3.79 -6.66
N THR A 115 9.58 3.07 -7.69
CA THR A 115 10.28 2.97 -8.99
C THR A 115 10.33 4.31 -9.72
N LEU A 116 9.26 5.11 -9.70
CA LEU A 116 9.28 6.46 -10.29
C LEU A 116 10.27 7.37 -9.56
N VAL A 117 10.31 7.32 -8.23
CA VAL A 117 11.30 8.06 -7.43
C VAL A 117 12.72 7.56 -7.71
N ASP A 118 12.91 6.25 -7.93
CA ASP A 118 14.20 5.68 -8.32
C ASP A 118 14.68 6.22 -9.67
N LEU A 119 13.80 6.25 -10.67
CA LEU A 119 14.11 6.85 -11.98
C LEU A 119 14.45 8.34 -11.86
N LEU A 120 13.73 9.09 -11.02
CA LEU A 120 14.03 10.50 -10.73
C LEU A 120 15.38 10.66 -10.00
N TYR A 121 15.71 9.76 -9.08
CA TYR A 121 16.99 9.76 -8.39
C TYR A 121 18.13 9.58 -9.39
N PHE A 122 18.04 8.59 -10.27
CA PHE A 122 19.06 8.35 -11.30
C PHE A 122 19.19 9.51 -12.30
N SER A 123 18.09 10.15 -12.69
CA SER A 123 18.14 11.29 -13.62
C SER A 123 18.75 12.56 -13.02
N VAL A 124 18.67 12.73 -11.70
CA VAL A 124 19.26 13.88 -10.98
C VAL A 124 20.67 13.58 -10.48
N ALA A 125 21.01 12.30 -10.28
CA ALA A 125 22.30 11.88 -9.75
C ALA A 125 23.35 11.48 -10.78
N GLY A 126 22.94 11.14 -12.02
CA GLY A 126 23.83 10.86 -13.16
C GLY A 126 24.31 12.13 -13.85
#